data_AF-A0A8H7M758-F1
#
_entry.id   AF-A0A8H7M758-F1
#
_cell.length_a   1.000
_cell.length_b   1.000
_cell.length_c   1.000
_cell.angle_alpha   90.00
_cell.angle_beta   90.00
_cell.angle_gamma   90.00
#
_symmetry.space_group_name_H-M   'P 1'
#
loop_
_entity.id
_entity.type
_entity.pdbx_description
1 polymer ?
#
loop_
_entity_poly.entity_id
_entity_poly.type
_entity_poly.pdbx_seq_one_letter_code
_entity_poly.pdbx_strand_id
1 'polypeptide(L)'
;MCVGVGLLVVNYRTSSTGLQPQHFSGPDAVSFSDAQAMAAHLLRGRIVVGHSLWLDLQVLGVSHPACDTRDVGLYLPFRSALKTPNQVIGLQTLVWQLMRRKIQEAHHNPVENARAAMDLFRSHEADWQKTIATGQWPCALPPSSYSRCYL
;
A
#
# COMPACT_ATOMS: atom_id res chain seq x y z
N MET A 1 17.53 -1.77 5.91
CA MET A 1 17.07 -1.62 7.30
C MET A 1 16.05 -2.71 7.57
N CYS A 2 16.27 -3.52 8.60
CA CYS A 2 15.31 -4.52 9.06
C CYS A 2 14.67 -4.06 10.37
N VAL A 3 13.48 -4.60 10.69
CA VAL A 3 12.81 -4.34 11.96
C VAL A 3 13.06 -5.51 12.89
N GLY A 4 13.68 -5.23 14.03
CA GLY A 4 13.87 -6.21 15.10
C GLY A 4 12.53 -6.59 15.71
N VAL A 5 12.30 -7.89 15.92
CA VAL A 5 11.08 -8.39 16.55
C VAL A 5 11.40 -8.75 18.00
N GLY A 6 10.86 -7.97 18.95
CA GLY A 6 11.01 -8.24 20.39
C GLY A 6 10.13 -9.36 20.93
N LEU A 7 9.34 -10.01 20.07
CA LEU A 7 8.42 -11.10 20.39
C LEU A 7 8.75 -12.34 19.55
N LEU A 8 8.35 -13.52 20.03
CA LEU A 8 8.50 -14.76 19.28
C LEU A 8 7.68 -14.71 17.98
N VAL A 9 8.36 -14.85 16.84
CA VAL A 9 7.69 -14.98 15.55
C VAL A 9 7.20 -16.41 15.38
N VAL A 10 5.87 -16.59 15.38
CA VAL A 10 5.23 -17.91 15.20
C VAL A 10 5.26 -18.39 13.75
N ASN A 11 5.26 -17.48 12.77
CA ASN A 11 5.27 -17.82 11.35
C ASN A 11 5.77 -16.63 10.50
N TYR A 12 6.88 -16.84 9.78
CA TYR A 12 7.48 -15.84 8.88
C TYR A 12 6.80 -15.73 7.51
N ARG A 13 5.92 -16.69 7.18
CA ARG A 13 5.26 -16.84 5.87
C ARG A 13 6.28 -16.89 4.73
N THR A 14 7.40 -17.58 4.93
CA THR A 14 8.58 -17.56 4.07
C THR A 14 8.27 -17.89 2.60
N SER A 15 7.33 -18.80 2.33
CA SER A 15 6.91 -19.10 0.95
C SER A 15 6.37 -17.87 0.21
N SER A 16 5.64 -17.00 0.91
CA SER A 16 5.05 -15.78 0.32
C SER A 16 5.97 -14.56 0.45
N THR A 17 6.73 -14.43 1.54
CA THR A 17 7.48 -13.20 1.86
C THR A 17 8.98 -13.29 1.60
N GLY A 18 9.53 -14.50 1.47
CA GLY A 18 10.98 -14.73 1.49
C GLY A 18 11.64 -14.43 2.84
N LEU A 19 10.86 -14.09 3.88
CA LEU A 19 11.42 -13.70 5.18
C LEU A 19 11.87 -14.92 5.99
N GLN A 20 13.01 -14.78 6.66
CA GLN A 20 13.65 -15.79 7.49
C GLN A 20 14.10 -15.15 8.82
N PRO A 21 14.34 -15.94 9.89
CA PRO A 21 14.73 -15.40 11.20
C PRO A 21 15.90 -14.41 11.15
N GLN A 22 16.90 -14.70 10.31
CA GLN A 22 18.08 -13.86 10.12
C GLN A 22 17.77 -12.44 9.62
N HIS A 23 16.63 -12.23 8.94
CA HIS A 23 16.23 -10.91 8.45
C HIS A 23 15.72 -9.98 9.55
N PHE A 24 15.53 -10.47 10.78
CA PHE A 24 15.02 -9.69 11.91
C PHE A 24 16.08 -9.48 13.00
N SER A 25 17.31 -9.93 12.75
CA SER A 25 18.42 -9.85 13.70
C SER A 25 19.60 -9.15 13.03
N GLY A 26 20.28 -8.26 13.74
CA GLY A 26 21.46 -7.56 13.23
C GLY A 26 21.73 -6.26 13.97
N PRO A 27 22.95 -5.70 13.83
CA PRO A 27 23.33 -4.45 14.49
C PRO A 27 22.50 -3.25 14.01
N ASP A 28 21.99 -3.29 12.79
CA ASP A 28 21.18 -2.23 12.17
C ASP A 28 19.67 -2.48 12.27
N ALA A 29 19.23 -3.45 13.07
CA ALA A 29 17.82 -3.73 13.26
C ALA A 29 17.19 -2.65 14.13
N VAL A 30 16.17 -1.96 13.59
CA VAL A 30 15.44 -0.91 14.33
C VAL A 30 14.29 -1.53 15.12
N SER A 31 13.91 -0.93 16.24
CA SER A 31 12.70 -1.38 16.94
C SER A 31 11.45 -1.12 16.08
N PHE A 32 10.38 -1.88 16.32
CA PHE A 32 9.11 -1.62 15.64
C PHE A 32 8.58 -0.21 15.94
N SER A 33 8.75 0.27 17.17
CA SER A 33 8.36 1.63 17.56
C SER A 33 9.12 2.70 16.76
N ASP A 34 10.43 2.52 16.57
CA ASP A 34 11.23 3.45 15.77
C ASP A 34 10.82 3.41 14.29
N ALA A 35 10.54 2.22 13.77
CA ALA A 35 10.02 2.05 12.41
C ALA A 35 8.66 2.76 12.22
N GLN A 36 7.75 2.64 13.20
CA GLN A 36 6.47 3.36 13.20
C GLN A 36 6.68 4.87 13.24
N ALA A 37 7.55 5.37 14.12
CA ALA A 37 7.86 6.79 14.24
C ALA A 37 8.45 7.37 12.95
N MET A 38 9.39 6.65 12.33
CA MET A 38 9.96 7.03 11.04
C MET A 38 8.91 7.06 9.93
N ALA A 39 8.06 6.02 9.85
CA ALA A 39 7.00 5.96 8.86
C ALA A 39 5.99 7.11 9.04
N ALA A 40 5.52 7.34 10.28
CA ALA A 40 4.61 8.44 10.59
C ALA A 40 5.21 9.82 10.23
N HIS A 41 6.50 10.01 10.49
CA HIS A 41 7.20 11.23 10.11
C HIS A 41 7.27 11.40 8.58
N LEU A 42 7.59 10.33 7.85
CA LEU A 42 7.68 10.37 6.39
C LEU A 42 6.34 10.64 5.71
N LEU A 43 5.24 10.07 6.23
CA LEU A 43 3.91 10.21 5.65
C LEU A 43 3.29 11.60 5.93
N ARG A 44 3.70 12.27 7.00
CA ARG A 44 3.11 13.54 7.43
C ARG A 44 3.14 14.61 6.33
N GLY A 45 1.96 15.15 6.01
CA GLY A 45 1.80 16.23 5.04
C GLY A 45 2.10 15.82 3.60
N ARG A 46 2.15 14.52 3.30
CA ARG A 46 2.39 14.00 1.96
C ARG A 46 1.16 13.28 1.42
N ILE A 47 1.07 13.25 0.08
CA ILE A 47 0.16 12.35 -0.61
C ILE A 47 0.76 10.95 -0.61
N VAL A 48 -0.01 9.95 -0.17
CA VAL A 48 0.42 8.56 -0.08
C VAL A 48 -0.19 7.77 -1.21
N VAL A 49 0.66 7.24 -2.10
CA VAL A 49 0.27 6.38 -3.22
C VAL A 49 0.55 4.93 -2.85
N GLY A 50 -0.40 4.03 -3.07
CA GLY A 50 -0.21 2.61 -2.80
C GLY A 50 -1.41 1.77 -3.19
N HIS A 51 -1.46 0.54 -2.67
CA HIS A 51 -2.56 -0.40 -2.89
C HIS A 51 -2.98 -0.99 -1.55
N SER A 52 -4.28 -0.93 -1.25
CA SER A 52 -4.83 -1.39 0.02
C SER A 52 -4.18 -0.75 1.26
N LEU A 53 -3.96 0.56 1.19
CA LEU A 53 -3.19 1.36 2.17
C LEU A 53 -3.67 1.17 3.61
N TRP A 54 -4.95 0.86 3.81
CA TRP A 54 -5.52 0.59 5.14
C TRP A 54 -4.83 -0.54 5.90
N LEU A 55 -4.29 -1.55 5.19
CA LEU A 55 -3.58 -2.66 5.81
C LEU A 55 -2.27 -2.18 6.43
N ASP A 56 -1.50 -1.41 5.67
CA ASP A 56 -0.22 -0.87 6.12
C ASP A 56 -0.41 0.18 7.21
N LEU A 57 -1.35 1.11 7.03
CA LEU A 57 -1.69 2.13 8.03
C LEU A 57 -2.14 1.51 9.35
N GLN A 58 -2.94 0.43 9.30
CA GLN A 58 -3.35 -0.28 10.51
C GLN A 58 -2.17 -0.91 11.26
N VAL A 59 -1.26 -1.57 10.54
CA VAL A 59 -0.08 -2.19 11.16
C VAL A 59 0.84 -1.12 11.72
N LEU A 60 1.07 -0.03 10.99
CA LEU A 60 1.89 1.09 11.45
C LEU A 60 1.23 1.90 12.58
N GLY A 61 -0.06 1.75 12.81
CA GLY A 61 -0.79 2.51 13.83
C GLY A 61 -0.88 4.00 13.50
N VAL A 62 -0.93 4.34 12.21
CA VAL A 62 -0.96 5.74 11.73
C VAL A 62 -2.29 5.99 11.02
N SER A 63 -2.87 7.17 11.25
CA SER A 63 -4.02 7.66 10.49
C SER A 63 -3.56 8.69 9.46
N HIS A 64 -4.15 8.67 8.27
CA HIS A 64 -3.81 9.59 7.18
C HIS A 64 -5.07 10.21 6.57
N PRO A 65 -5.10 11.50 6.20
CA PRO A 65 -6.28 12.09 5.57
C PRO A 65 -6.69 11.33 4.33
N ALA A 66 -7.97 10.97 4.22
CA ALA A 66 -8.46 10.21 3.06
C ALA A 66 -8.15 10.96 1.74
N CYS A 67 -8.36 12.28 1.73
CA CYS A 67 -8.09 13.16 0.58
C CYS A 67 -6.63 13.14 0.11
N ASP A 68 -5.68 12.82 1.00
CA ASP A 68 -4.25 12.73 0.72
C ASP A 68 -3.79 11.30 0.41
N THR A 69 -4.71 10.40 0.09
CA THR A 69 -4.40 9.05 -0.40
C THR A 69 -4.68 8.89 -1.89
N ARG A 70 -3.86 8.06 -2.54
CA ARG A 70 -4.04 7.61 -3.93
C ARG A 70 -3.94 6.08 -3.93
N ASP A 71 -4.98 5.44 -3.42
CA ASP A 71 -5.07 3.98 -3.37
C ASP A 71 -5.55 3.42 -4.71
N VAL A 72 -4.64 2.80 -5.47
CA VAL A 72 -4.94 2.25 -6.79
C VAL A 72 -5.91 1.07 -6.74
N GLY A 73 -6.07 0.43 -5.57
CA GLY A 73 -7.09 -0.61 -5.34
C GLY A 73 -8.49 -0.03 -5.15
N LEU A 74 -8.61 1.23 -4.73
CA LEU A 74 -9.89 1.94 -4.56
C LEU A 74 -10.28 2.79 -5.77
N TYR A 75 -9.35 3.06 -6.69
CA TYR A 75 -9.61 3.90 -7.86
C TYR A 75 -10.67 3.28 -8.78
N LEU A 76 -11.83 3.95 -8.88
CA LEU A 76 -12.99 3.42 -9.61
C LEU A 76 -12.73 3.23 -11.11
N PRO A 77 -11.99 4.12 -11.81
CA PRO A 77 -11.69 3.91 -13.23
C PRO A 77 -10.93 2.61 -13.52
N PHE A 78 -10.01 2.18 -12.65
CA PHE A 78 -9.33 0.88 -12.83
C PHE A 78 -10.30 -0.29 -12.67
N ARG A 79 -11.19 -0.23 -11.68
CA ARG A 79 -12.20 -1.27 -11.48
C ARG A 79 -13.19 -1.34 -12.63
N SER A 80 -13.61 -0.19 -13.15
CA SER A 80 -14.49 -0.10 -14.31
C SER A 80 -13.83 -0.63 -15.58
N ALA A 81 -12.54 -0.33 -15.81
CA ALA A 81 -11.77 -0.88 -16.93
C ALA A 81 -11.72 -2.42 -16.91
N LEU A 82 -11.71 -3.01 -15.71
CA LEU A 82 -11.72 -4.46 -15.48
C LEU A 82 -13.13 -5.04 -15.24
N LYS A 83 -14.19 -4.26 -15.50
CA LYS A 83 -15.61 -4.66 -15.35
C LYS A 83 -15.97 -5.20 -13.95
N THR A 84 -15.30 -4.71 -12.91
CA THR A 84 -15.45 -5.19 -11.51
C THR A 84 -15.57 -4.02 -10.51
N PRO A 85 -16.52 -3.08 -10.70
CA PRO A 85 -16.60 -1.83 -9.94
C PRO A 85 -16.74 -2.02 -8.41
N ASN A 86 -17.38 -3.11 -7.98
CA ASN A 86 -17.73 -3.34 -6.58
C ASN A 86 -16.70 -4.17 -5.80
N GLN A 87 -15.55 -4.52 -6.39
CA GLN A 87 -14.55 -5.36 -5.76
C GLN A 87 -13.17 -4.69 -5.75
N VAL A 88 -12.44 -4.85 -4.64
CA VAL A 88 -11.01 -4.50 -4.59
C VAL A 88 -10.25 -5.55 -5.40
N ILE A 89 -9.54 -5.11 -6.42
CA ILE A 89 -8.74 -5.98 -7.29
C ILE A 89 -7.31 -6.04 -6.73
N GLY A 90 -6.71 -7.23 -6.70
CA GLY A 90 -5.32 -7.40 -6.25
C GLY A 90 -4.31 -6.66 -7.14
N LEU A 91 -3.20 -6.19 -6.55
CA LEU A 91 -2.18 -5.42 -7.26
C LEU A 91 -1.60 -6.18 -8.46
N GLN A 92 -1.31 -7.48 -8.33
CA GLN A 92 -0.83 -8.32 -9.44
C GLN A 92 -1.79 -8.31 -10.63
N THR A 93 -3.08 -8.42 -10.37
CA THR A 93 -4.11 -8.42 -11.43
C THR A 93 -4.21 -7.04 -12.08
N LEU A 94 -4.21 -5.96 -11.30
CA LEU A 94 -4.22 -4.60 -11.84
C LEU A 94 -3.02 -4.35 -12.75
N VAL A 95 -1.80 -4.66 -12.28
CA VAL A 95 -0.56 -4.44 -13.03
C VAL A 95 -0.52 -5.33 -14.28
N TRP A 96 -0.94 -6.58 -14.18
CA TRP A 96 -1.01 -7.46 -15.35
C TRP A 96 -2.00 -6.96 -16.40
N GLN A 97 -3.21 -6.57 -15.99
CA GLN A 97 -4.26 -6.18 -16.94
C GLN A 97 -4.01 -4.81 -17.56
N LEU A 98 -3.51 -3.85 -16.79
CA LEU A 98 -3.34 -2.45 -17.20
C LEU A 98 -1.95 -2.15 -17.76
N MET A 99 -0.91 -2.85 -17.30
CA MET A 99 0.49 -2.59 -17.66
C MET A 99 1.16 -3.77 -18.39
N ARG A 100 0.49 -4.93 -18.51
CA ARG A 100 1.05 -6.17 -19.11
C ARG A 100 2.38 -6.60 -18.49
N ARG A 101 2.54 -6.31 -17.20
CA ARG A 101 3.75 -6.62 -16.41
C ARG A 101 3.41 -7.61 -15.31
N LYS A 102 4.28 -8.59 -15.08
CA LYS A 102 4.21 -9.51 -13.93
C LYS A 102 5.02 -8.91 -12.79
N ILE A 103 4.56 -9.13 -11.55
CA ILE A 103 5.23 -8.72 -10.32
C ILE A 103 5.09 -9.82 -9.26
N GLN A 104 5.99 -9.83 -8.29
CA GLN A 104 6.04 -10.81 -7.20
C GLN A 104 6.12 -12.25 -7.72
N GLU A 105 6.90 -12.50 -8.78
CA GLU A 105 6.98 -13.85 -9.39
C GLU A 105 7.60 -14.89 -8.46
N ALA A 106 8.51 -14.48 -7.57
CA ALA A 106 9.11 -15.35 -6.56
C ALA A 106 8.44 -15.17 -5.18
N HIS A 107 8.57 -13.97 -4.61
CA HIS A 107 8.01 -13.60 -3.31
C HIS A 107 7.42 -12.19 -3.39
N HIS A 108 6.65 -11.81 -2.38
CA HIS A 108 6.26 -10.43 -2.17
C HIS A 108 7.49 -9.54 -2.01
N ASN A 109 7.55 -8.47 -2.79
CA ASN A 109 8.61 -7.49 -2.73
C ASN A 109 7.98 -6.09 -2.51
N PRO A 110 8.10 -5.53 -1.29
CA PRO A 110 7.49 -4.23 -0.97
C PRO A 110 7.96 -3.09 -1.90
N VAL A 111 9.22 -3.12 -2.34
CA VAL A 111 9.78 -2.09 -3.24
C VAL A 111 9.21 -2.23 -4.64
N GLU A 112 9.07 -3.46 -5.14
CA GLU A 112 8.41 -3.71 -6.43
C GLU A 112 6.94 -3.30 -6.39
N ASN A 113 6.23 -3.62 -5.31
CA ASN A 113 4.83 -3.26 -5.13
C ASN A 113 4.64 -1.75 -5.08
N ALA A 114 5.47 -1.02 -4.32
CA ALA A 114 5.42 0.43 -4.24
C ALA A 114 5.65 1.09 -5.62
N ARG A 115 6.64 0.58 -6.39
CA ARG A 115 6.88 1.02 -7.76
C ARG A 115 5.68 0.73 -8.67
N ALA A 116 5.10 -0.46 -8.57
CA ALA A 116 3.97 -0.84 -9.40
C ALA A 116 2.70 -0.03 -9.10
N ALA A 117 2.42 0.27 -7.83
CA ALA A 117 1.34 1.17 -7.46
C ALA A 117 1.59 2.60 -7.95
N MET A 118 2.85 3.07 -7.87
CA MET A 118 3.24 4.37 -8.43
C MET A 118 3.07 4.44 -9.95
N ASP A 119 3.47 3.39 -10.68
CA ASP A 119 3.29 3.33 -12.14
C ASP A 119 1.81 3.37 -12.53
N LEU A 120 0.97 2.61 -11.81
CA LEU A 120 -0.49 2.67 -11.97
C LEU A 120 -1.01 4.08 -11.74
N PHE A 121 -0.65 4.72 -10.62
CA PHE A 121 -1.06 6.10 -10.35
C PHE A 121 -0.61 7.07 -11.46
N ARG A 122 0.67 7.04 -11.84
CA ARG A 122 1.24 7.93 -12.87
C ARG A 122 0.55 7.82 -14.21
N SER A 123 0.09 6.62 -14.58
CA SER A 123 -0.65 6.42 -15.83
C SER A 123 -1.97 7.19 -15.91
N HIS A 124 -2.54 7.59 -14.76
CA HIS A 124 -3.82 8.31 -14.66
C HIS A 124 -3.70 9.55 -13.75
N GLU A 125 -2.48 10.04 -13.50
CA GLU A 125 -2.23 11.11 -12.54
C GLU A 125 -2.97 12.40 -12.93
N ALA A 126 -2.92 12.77 -14.21
CA ALA A 126 -3.58 13.97 -14.71
C ALA A 126 -5.10 13.95 -14.44
N ASP A 127 -5.77 12.85 -14.77
CA ASP A 127 -7.22 12.71 -14.58
C ASP A 127 -7.60 12.60 -13.10
N TRP A 128 -6.82 11.86 -12.32
CA TRP A 128 -7.04 11.72 -10.88
C TRP A 128 -6.92 13.08 -10.19
N GLN A 129 -5.85 13.81 -10.45
CA GLN A 129 -5.60 15.11 -9.82
C GLN A 129 -6.62 16.15 -10.26
N LYS A 130 -7.02 16.15 -11.55
CA LYS A 130 -8.11 17.00 -12.04
C LYS A 130 -9.42 16.74 -11.30
N THR A 131 -9.77 15.46 -11.10
CA THR A 131 -11.01 15.08 -10.40
C THR A 131 -11.00 15.55 -8.94
N ILE A 132 -9.87 15.41 -8.25
CA ILE A 132 -9.72 15.92 -6.88
C ILE A 132 -9.78 17.44 -6.85
N ALA A 133 -9.14 18.13 -7.80
CA ALA A 133 -9.13 19.59 -7.88
C ALA A 133 -10.52 20.19 -8.12
N THR A 134 -11.45 19.45 -8.73
CA THR A 134 -12.86 19.85 -8.90
C THR A 134 -13.75 19.46 -7.71
N GLY A 135 -13.16 18.97 -6.61
CA GLY A 135 -13.89 18.57 -5.39
C GLY A 135 -14.59 17.21 -5.49
N GLN A 136 -14.29 16.42 -6.53
CA GLN A 136 -14.84 15.08 -6.70
C GLN A 136 -13.88 14.01 -6.15
N TRP A 137 -14.44 12.86 -5.77
CA TRP A 137 -13.69 11.74 -5.21
C TRP A 137 -13.75 10.52 -6.15
N PRO A 138 -12.69 10.18 -6.89
CA PRO A 138 -12.73 9.12 -7.90
C PRO A 138 -12.50 7.70 -7.33
N CYS A 139 -12.58 7.53 -6.02
CA CYS A 139 -12.28 6.26 -5.36
C CYS A 139 -13.50 5.70 -4.61
N ALA A 140 -13.55 4.39 -4.47
CA ALA A 140 -14.45 3.76 -3.51
C ALA A 140 -14.03 4.11 -2.07
N LEU A 141 -14.97 4.01 -1.13
CA LEU A 141 -14.63 4.11 0.29
C LEU A 141 -13.79 2.90 0.72
N PRO A 142 -12.79 3.09 1.60
CA PRO A 142 -12.09 1.97 2.22
C PRO A 142 -13.05 1.13 3.08
N PRO A 143 -12.70 -0.13 3.39
CA PRO A 143 -13.57 -0.98 4.22
C PRO A 143 -13.77 -0.36 5.61
N SER A 144 -15.02 -0.35 6.09
CA SER A 144 -15.43 0.35 7.31
C SER A 144 -14.69 -0.11 8.58
N SER A 145 -14.25 -1.37 8.61
CA SER A 145 -13.42 -1.93 9.68
C SER A 145 -12.06 -1.23 9.85
N TYR A 146 -11.63 -0.44 8.87
CA TYR A 146 -10.40 0.34 8.89
C TYR A 146 -10.63 1.85 8.94
N SER A 147 -11.85 2.30 9.24
CA SER A 147 -12.20 3.72 9.33
C SER A 147 -11.21 4.53 10.18
N ARG A 148 -10.71 3.97 11.29
CA ARG A 148 -9.69 4.61 12.16
C ARG A 148 -8.37 4.97 11.47
N CYS A 149 -8.06 4.35 10.33
CA CYS A 149 -6.83 4.60 9.57
C CYS A 149 -6.95 5.86 8.70
N TYR A 150 -8.16 6.42 8.58
CA TYR A 150 -8.42 7.58 7.75
C TYR A 150 -8.97 8.73 8.60
N LEU A 151 -8.42 9.92 8.39
CA LEU A 151 -8.91 11.18 8.97
C LEU A 151 -9.90 11.85 8.02
#